data_AF-A0AAE8F377-F1
#
_entry.id   AF-A0AAE8F377-F1
#
_cell.length_a   1.000
_cell.length_b   1.000
_cell.length_c   1.000
_cell.angle_alpha   90.00
_cell.angle_beta   90.00
_cell.angle_gamma   90.00
#
_symmetry.space_group_name_H-M   'P 1'
#
loop_
_entity.id
_entity.type
_entity.pdbx_description
1 polymer ?
#
loop_
_entity_poly.entity_id
_entity_poly.type
_entity_poly.pdbx_seq_one_letter_code
_entity_poly.pdbx_strand_id
1 'polypeptide(L)'
;MNKQLAPYNILKYNIDSREDPTPTADEQEDLETRQALIDQRNRVRDIQLDNMLKVLAPMEYITPPQTTSKRVSIAQYKVIDANRRAYKDVIRKELDMDLIARDYAKAQRRIESLKNSGADYNKLKRLERMMTGYQNWLALQQMVDQINDQLGALGGPQLTDSDPSTPREREEAKQQELESHQESIAQGYW
;
A
#
# COMPACT_ATOMS: atom_id res chain seq x y z
N MET A 1 12.67 -54.01 -11.74
CA MET A 1 11.42 -53.46 -11.17
C MET A 1 10.65 -54.60 -10.51
N ASN A 2 10.46 -54.55 -9.19
CA ASN A 2 10.02 -55.69 -8.37
C ASN A 2 8.58 -56.13 -8.66
N LYS A 3 8.40 -57.37 -9.12
CA LYS A 3 7.10 -58.02 -9.41
C LYS A 3 6.24 -58.27 -8.15
N GLN A 4 6.77 -57.99 -6.95
CA GLN A 4 6.09 -58.18 -5.67
C GLN A 4 5.19 -57.01 -5.25
N LEU A 5 5.22 -55.88 -5.96
CA LEU A 5 4.38 -54.70 -5.67
C LEU A 5 3.18 -54.55 -6.62
N ALA A 6 3.06 -55.40 -7.64
CA ALA A 6 1.96 -55.38 -8.58
C ALA A 6 0.56 -55.54 -7.94
N PRO A 7 0.35 -56.37 -6.90
CA PRO A 7 -0.98 -56.53 -6.30
C PRO A 7 -1.43 -55.31 -5.47
N TYR A 8 -0.49 -54.52 -4.94
CA TYR A 8 -0.80 -53.35 -4.11
C TYR A 8 -1.23 -52.12 -4.93
N ASN A 9 -1.00 -52.12 -6.25
CA ASN A 9 -1.46 -51.05 -7.14
C ASN A 9 -2.93 -51.20 -7.56
N ILE A 10 -3.51 -52.39 -7.42
CA ILE A 10 -4.92 -52.65 -7.77
C ILE A 10 -5.85 -52.15 -6.65
N LEU A 11 -5.39 -52.18 -5.39
CA LEU A 11 -6.16 -51.68 -4.24
C LEU A 11 -6.21 -50.15 -4.13
N LYS A 12 -5.31 -49.41 -4.80
CA LYS A 12 -5.29 -47.95 -4.74
C LYS A 12 -6.48 -47.29 -5.47
N TYR A 13 -7.12 -48.03 -6.37
CA TYR A 13 -8.29 -47.57 -7.13
C TYR A 13 -9.61 -48.21 -6.68
N ASN A 14 -9.59 -49.04 -5.63
CA ASN A 14 -10.80 -49.51 -4.94
C ASN A 14 -11.19 -48.53 -3.82
N ILE A 15 -11.14 -47.22 -4.11
CA ILE A 15 -11.79 -46.22 -3.29
C ILE A 15 -13.29 -46.41 -3.54
N ASP A 16 -13.95 -46.99 -2.54
CA ASP A 16 -15.39 -47.16 -2.36
C ASP A 16 -16.26 -46.92 -3.61
N SER A 17 -16.58 -47.99 -4.35
CA SER A 17 -17.49 -47.96 -5.50
C SER A 17 -18.96 -48.06 -5.10
N ARG A 18 -19.31 -47.68 -3.87
CA ARG A 18 -20.72 -47.48 -3.50
C ARG A 18 -21.21 -46.30 -4.33
N GLU A 19 -22.30 -46.49 -5.06
CA GLU A 19 -23.09 -45.35 -5.57
C GLU A 19 -23.27 -44.39 -4.41
N ASP A 20 -22.82 -43.13 -4.59
CA ASP A 20 -22.98 -42.09 -3.59
C ASP A 20 -24.49 -42.05 -3.27
N PRO A 21 -24.93 -42.46 -2.06
CA PRO A 21 -26.34 -42.62 -1.79
C PRO A 21 -27.04 -41.29 -2.08
N THR A 22 -28.14 -41.34 -2.82
CA THR A 22 -28.94 -40.12 -3.03
C THR A 22 -29.34 -39.60 -1.64
N PRO A 23 -29.06 -38.32 -1.32
CA PRO A 23 -29.35 -37.77 0.00
C PRO A 23 -30.81 -38.01 0.38
N THR A 24 -31.04 -38.36 1.64
CA THR A 24 -32.38 -38.35 2.22
C THR A 24 -32.96 -36.92 2.21
N ALA A 25 -34.28 -36.78 2.37
CA ALA A 25 -34.91 -35.45 2.38
C ALA A 25 -34.32 -34.53 3.47
N ASP A 26 -34.04 -35.08 4.65
CA ASP A 26 -33.42 -34.35 5.77
C ASP A 26 -31.97 -33.96 5.44
N GLU A 27 -31.18 -34.86 4.86
CA GLU A 27 -29.81 -34.55 4.40
C GLU A 27 -29.81 -33.48 3.30
N GLN A 28 -30.83 -33.48 2.43
CA GLN A 28 -30.96 -32.49 1.38
C GLN A 28 -31.30 -31.10 1.94
N GLU A 29 -32.19 -31.02 2.93
CA GLU A 29 -32.48 -29.76 3.66
C GLU A 29 -31.24 -29.21 4.37
N ASP A 30 -30.44 -30.07 5.00
CA ASP A 30 -29.17 -29.70 5.64
C ASP A 30 -28.14 -29.17 4.61
N LEU A 31 -28.03 -29.82 3.44
CA LEU A 31 -27.15 -29.38 2.36
C LEU A 31 -27.57 -28.02 1.80
N GLU A 32 -28.87 -27.80 1.59
CA GLU A 32 -29.42 -26.51 1.14
C GLU A 32 -29.15 -25.40 2.16
N THR A 33 -29.37 -25.69 3.45
CA THR A 33 -29.07 -24.76 4.54
C THR A 33 -27.59 -24.40 4.59
N ARG A 34 -26.71 -25.41 4.48
CA ARG A 34 -25.26 -25.21 4.45
C ARG A 34 -24.83 -24.37 3.24
N GLN A 35 -25.41 -24.61 2.08
CA GLN A 35 -25.12 -23.85 0.87
C GLN A 35 -25.54 -22.38 1.02
N ALA A 36 -26.72 -22.11 1.58
CA ALA A 36 -27.20 -20.76 1.85
C ALA A 36 -26.25 -19.98 2.78
N LEU A 37 -25.74 -20.63 3.84
CA LEU A 37 -24.76 -20.03 4.76
C LEU A 37 -23.41 -19.75 4.09
N ILE A 38 -22.94 -20.67 3.23
CA ILE A 38 -21.72 -20.49 2.45
C ILE A 38 -21.85 -19.28 1.52
N ASP A 39 -22.98 -19.15 0.83
CA ASP A 39 -23.25 -18.05 -0.08
C ASP A 39 -23.33 -16.72 0.66
N GLN A 40 -24.00 -16.69 1.81
CA GLN A 40 -24.05 -15.50 2.67
C GLN A 40 -22.64 -15.08 3.10
N ARG A 41 -21.83 -16.02 3.59
CA ARG A 41 -20.44 -15.75 3.99
C ARG A 41 -19.62 -15.23 2.80
N ASN A 42 -19.76 -15.83 1.62
CA ASN A 42 -19.05 -15.40 0.41
C ASN A 42 -19.45 -13.98 -0.01
N ARG A 43 -20.73 -13.62 0.05
CA ARG A 43 -21.21 -12.25 -0.21
C ARG A 43 -20.58 -11.24 0.72
N VAL A 44 -20.56 -11.52 2.03
CA VAL A 44 -19.94 -10.63 3.04
C VAL A 44 -18.44 -10.47 2.76
N ARG A 45 -17.75 -11.56 2.47
CA ARG A 45 -16.32 -11.53 2.11
C ARG A 45 -16.08 -10.65 0.89
N ASP A 46 -16.88 -10.81 -0.16
CA ASP A 46 -16.68 -10.08 -1.42
C ASP A 46 -16.94 -8.58 -1.25
N ILE A 47 -17.96 -8.21 -0.47
CA ILE A 47 -18.20 -6.80 -0.07
C ILE A 47 -16.98 -6.22 0.67
N GLN A 48 -16.42 -6.98 1.62
CA GLN A 48 -15.25 -6.52 2.36
C GLN A 48 -14.03 -6.37 1.46
N LEU A 49 -13.81 -7.30 0.52
CA LEU A 49 -12.74 -7.22 -0.47
C LEU A 49 -12.91 -5.99 -1.36
N ASP A 50 -14.11 -5.73 -1.86
CA ASP A 50 -14.40 -4.58 -2.71
C ASP A 50 -14.21 -3.24 -1.97
N ASN A 51 -14.58 -3.18 -0.69
CA ASN A 51 -14.33 -2.00 0.14
C ASN A 51 -12.82 -1.74 0.32
N MET A 52 -12.02 -2.78 0.61
CA MET A 52 -10.57 -2.63 0.74
C MET A 52 -9.94 -2.19 -0.59
N LEU A 53 -10.38 -2.76 -1.72
CA LEU A 53 -9.93 -2.35 -3.05
C LEU A 53 -10.26 -0.88 -3.35
N LYS A 54 -11.44 -0.41 -2.95
CA LYS A 54 -11.86 0.98 -3.17
C LYS A 54 -10.99 1.96 -2.37
N VAL A 55 -10.78 1.68 -1.09
CA VAL A 55 -10.00 2.58 -0.21
C VAL A 55 -8.52 2.59 -0.59
N LEU A 56 -7.95 1.43 -0.92
CA LEU A 56 -6.53 1.31 -1.26
C LEU A 56 -6.23 1.62 -2.73
N ALA A 57 -7.24 1.89 -3.56
CA ALA A 57 -7.06 2.19 -4.97
C ALA A 57 -6.01 3.26 -5.30
N PRO A 58 -5.90 4.37 -4.54
CA PRO A 58 -4.89 5.40 -4.82
C PRO A 58 -3.44 4.90 -4.72
N MET A 59 -3.21 3.79 -4.02
CA MET A 59 -1.89 3.21 -3.80
C MET A 59 -1.43 2.28 -4.93
N GLU A 60 -2.32 1.85 -5.82
CA GLU A 60 -2.07 0.75 -6.79
C GLU A 60 -0.81 0.93 -7.65
N TYR A 61 -0.46 2.18 -7.99
CA TYR A 61 0.61 2.51 -8.94
C TYR A 61 1.78 3.27 -8.33
N ILE A 62 1.89 3.31 -7.00
CA ILE A 62 3.05 3.93 -6.34
C ILE A 62 4.26 3.01 -6.52
N THR A 63 5.26 3.49 -7.26
CA THR A 63 6.49 2.74 -7.50
C THR A 63 7.42 2.82 -6.29
N PRO A 64 8.27 1.81 -6.07
CA PRO A 64 9.27 1.84 -5.02
C PRO A 64 10.24 3.03 -5.21
N PRO A 65 10.81 3.56 -4.11
CA PRO A 65 11.87 4.56 -4.21
C PRO A 65 13.00 4.11 -5.13
N GLN A 66 13.46 5.00 -6.00
CA GLN A 66 14.65 4.76 -6.79
C GLN A 66 15.89 4.79 -5.90
N THR A 67 16.86 3.93 -6.21
CA THR A 67 18.15 3.88 -5.50
C THR A 67 19.28 3.86 -6.53
N THR A 68 20.45 4.37 -6.17
CA THR A 68 21.65 4.30 -7.00
C THR A 68 22.85 3.83 -6.21
N SER A 69 23.62 2.89 -6.77
CA SER A 69 24.92 2.47 -6.23
C SER A 69 26.08 3.33 -6.74
N LYS A 70 25.83 4.20 -7.72
CA LYS A 70 26.85 5.11 -8.27
C LYS A 70 27.12 6.22 -7.26
N ARG A 71 28.39 6.37 -6.89
CA ARG A 71 28.88 7.44 -5.99
C ARG A 71 28.94 8.83 -6.64
N VAL A 72 28.50 8.97 -7.90
CA VAL A 72 28.57 10.23 -8.64
C VAL A 72 27.41 11.15 -8.21
N SER A 73 27.73 12.38 -7.81
CA SER A 73 26.77 13.36 -7.29
C SER A 73 25.57 13.60 -8.21
N ILE A 74 25.79 13.67 -9.53
CA ILE A 74 24.72 13.88 -10.52
C ILE A 74 23.70 12.72 -10.51
N ALA A 75 24.16 11.47 -10.38
CA ALA A 75 23.28 10.31 -10.37
C ALA A 75 22.47 10.24 -9.07
N GLN A 76 23.08 10.59 -7.93
CA GLN A 76 22.41 10.70 -6.64
C GLN A 76 21.36 11.81 -6.66
N TYR A 77 21.71 12.99 -7.16
CA TYR A 77 20.78 14.11 -7.30
C TYR A 77 19.54 13.76 -8.15
N LYS A 78 19.74 13.11 -9.29
CA LYS A 78 18.63 12.67 -10.16
C LYS A 78 17.67 11.71 -9.45
N VAL A 79 18.20 10.76 -8.68
CA VAL A 79 17.40 9.82 -7.89
C VAL A 79 16.62 10.53 -6.78
N ILE A 80 17.28 11.43 -6.06
CA ILE A 80 16.64 12.23 -5.00
C ILE A 80 15.50 13.07 -5.57
N ASP A 81 15.73 13.76 -6.69
CA ASP A 81 14.71 14.60 -7.32
C ASP A 81 13.55 13.78 -7.90
N ALA A 82 13.83 12.61 -8.48
CA ALA A 82 12.78 11.68 -8.93
C ALA A 82 11.90 11.20 -7.77
N ASN A 83 12.51 10.77 -6.66
CA ASN A 83 11.77 10.33 -5.46
C ASN A 83 10.99 11.47 -4.81
N ARG A 84 11.55 12.68 -4.76
CA ARG A 84 10.88 13.90 -4.30
C ARG A 84 9.63 14.20 -5.13
N ARG A 85 9.72 14.11 -6.46
CA ARG A 85 8.56 14.32 -7.36
C ARG A 85 7.49 13.27 -7.10
N ALA A 86 7.87 12.00 -7.01
CA ALA A 86 6.95 10.91 -6.70
C ALA A 86 6.24 11.13 -5.34
N TYR A 87 6.96 11.59 -4.33
CA TYR A 87 6.39 11.97 -3.03
C TYR A 87 5.38 13.10 -3.16
N LYS A 88 5.75 14.20 -3.85
CA LYS A 88 4.85 15.36 -4.07
C LYS A 88 3.59 14.98 -4.87
N ASP A 89 3.69 14.07 -5.82
CA ASP A 89 2.54 13.59 -6.61
C ASP A 89 1.52 12.83 -5.77
N VAL A 90 1.96 12.15 -4.71
CA VAL A 90 1.05 11.50 -3.75
C VAL A 90 0.44 12.52 -2.81
N ILE A 91 1.24 13.44 -2.24
CA ILE A 91 0.75 14.49 -1.34
C ILE A 91 -0.29 15.39 -2.01
N ARG A 92 -0.10 15.75 -3.29
CA ARG A 92 -1.04 16.59 -4.05
C ARG A 92 -2.43 15.98 -4.18
N LYS A 93 -2.58 14.67 -3.99
CA LYS A 93 -3.89 13.99 -4.06
C LYS A 93 -4.72 14.15 -2.77
N GLU A 94 -4.17 14.79 -1.73
CA GLU A 94 -4.88 15.09 -0.47
C GLU A 94 -5.57 13.85 0.11
N LEU A 95 -4.86 12.73 0.08
CA LEU A 95 -5.40 11.45 0.51
C LEU A 95 -5.51 11.39 2.03
N ASP A 96 -6.60 10.81 2.54
CA ASP A 96 -6.73 10.43 3.94
C ASP A 96 -5.82 9.21 4.23
N MET A 97 -4.57 9.50 4.59
CA MET A 97 -3.57 8.47 4.86
C MET A 97 -3.90 7.63 6.10
N ASP A 98 -4.65 8.17 7.06
CA ASP A 98 -5.09 7.42 8.23
C ASP A 98 -6.16 6.39 7.86
N LEU A 99 -7.07 6.73 6.95
CA LEU A 99 -8.03 5.79 6.39
C LEU A 99 -7.32 4.68 5.58
N ILE A 100 -6.37 5.06 4.72
CA ILE A 100 -5.57 4.10 3.94
C ILE A 100 -4.78 3.16 4.87
N ALA A 101 -4.12 3.69 5.89
CA ALA A 101 -3.37 2.90 6.87
C ALA A 101 -4.25 1.87 7.61
N ARG A 102 -5.46 2.31 8.01
CA ARG A 102 -6.45 1.43 8.65
C ARG A 102 -6.88 0.28 7.74
N ASP A 103 -7.17 0.55 6.47
CA ASP A 103 -7.60 -0.47 5.52
C ASP A 103 -6.45 -1.36 5.03
N TYR A 104 -5.23 -0.83 4.94
CA TYR A 104 -4.02 -1.63 4.75
C TYR A 104 -3.86 -2.65 5.89
N ALA A 105 -3.99 -2.22 7.15
CA ALA A 105 -3.87 -3.13 8.29
C ALA A 105 -4.96 -4.21 8.30
N LYS A 106 -6.19 -3.89 7.87
CA LYS A 106 -7.27 -4.87 7.68
C LYS A 106 -6.90 -5.87 6.57
N ALA A 107 -6.44 -5.39 5.42
CA ALA A 107 -6.02 -6.22 4.31
C ALA A 107 -4.89 -7.17 4.72
N GLN A 108 -3.88 -6.68 5.42
CA GLN A 108 -2.75 -7.46 5.91
C GLN A 108 -3.17 -8.62 6.82
N ARG A 109 -4.14 -8.39 7.73
CA ARG A 109 -4.66 -9.46 8.61
C ARG A 109 -5.49 -10.50 7.86
N ARG A 110 -6.10 -10.14 6.74
CA ARG A 110 -7.11 -10.96 6.06
C ARG A 110 -6.65 -11.60 4.77
N ILE A 111 -5.52 -11.16 4.20
CA ILE A 111 -5.09 -11.59 2.86
C ILE A 111 -4.98 -13.12 2.74
N GLU A 112 -4.41 -13.79 3.73
CA GLU A 112 -4.29 -15.26 3.73
C GLU A 112 -5.65 -15.96 3.88
N SER A 113 -6.53 -15.42 4.72
CA SER A 113 -7.91 -15.93 4.82
C SER A 113 -8.68 -15.77 3.51
N LEU A 114 -8.50 -14.64 2.82
CA LEU A 114 -9.14 -14.39 1.52
C LEU A 114 -8.64 -15.36 0.45
N LYS A 115 -7.33 -15.60 0.37
CA LYS A 115 -6.72 -16.61 -0.53
C LYS A 115 -7.31 -17.99 -0.31
N ASN A 116 -7.47 -18.41 0.94
CA ASN A 116 -7.99 -19.73 1.30
C ASN A 116 -9.50 -19.87 1.14
N SER A 117 -10.23 -18.76 0.98
CA SER A 117 -11.69 -18.78 0.91
C SER A 117 -12.26 -18.94 -0.51
N GLY A 118 -11.41 -18.93 -1.54
CA GLY A 118 -11.86 -18.90 -2.94
C GLY A 118 -12.39 -17.51 -3.35
N ALA A 119 -11.82 -16.43 -2.80
CA ALA A 119 -12.10 -15.08 -3.30
C ALA A 119 -11.54 -14.90 -4.72
N ASP A 120 -12.09 -13.94 -5.48
CA ASP A 120 -11.65 -13.70 -6.86
C ASP A 120 -10.14 -13.41 -6.94
N TYR A 121 -9.45 -14.19 -7.77
CA TYR A 121 -7.99 -14.13 -7.90
C TYR A 121 -7.50 -12.77 -8.41
N ASN A 122 -8.21 -12.14 -9.36
CA ASN A 122 -7.79 -10.85 -9.92
C ASN A 122 -7.96 -9.73 -8.89
N LYS A 123 -9.04 -9.76 -8.11
CA LYS A 123 -9.26 -8.86 -6.98
C LYS A 123 -8.17 -9.04 -5.92
N LEU A 124 -7.78 -10.27 -5.59
CA LEU A 124 -6.70 -10.53 -4.63
C LEU A 124 -5.35 -10.01 -5.13
N LYS A 125 -4.98 -10.32 -6.37
CA LYS A 125 -3.74 -9.82 -6.98
C LYS A 125 -3.70 -8.30 -7.01
N ARG A 126 -4.84 -7.67 -7.29
CA ARG A 126 -4.97 -6.21 -7.27
C ARG A 126 -4.80 -5.64 -5.87
N LEU A 127 -5.41 -6.26 -4.86
CA LEU A 127 -5.24 -5.87 -3.45
C LEU A 127 -3.77 -5.96 -3.02
N GLU A 128 -3.07 -7.05 -3.37
CA GLU A 128 -1.64 -7.20 -3.07
C GLU A 128 -0.79 -6.10 -3.71
N ARG A 129 -1.07 -5.72 -4.96
CA ARG A 129 -0.39 -4.58 -5.59
C ARG A 129 -0.62 -3.28 -4.84
N MET A 130 -1.85 -3.00 -4.41
CA MET A 130 -2.16 -1.80 -3.63
C MET A 130 -1.46 -1.81 -2.26
N MET A 131 -1.38 -2.98 -1.61
CA MET A 131 -0.62 -3.14 -0.37
C MET A 131 0.87 -2.87 -0.58
N THR A 132 1.47 -3.38 -1.65
CA THR A 132 2.85 -3.07 -2.04
C THR A 132 3.03 -1.58 -2.33
N GLY A 133 2.08 -0.97 -3.02
CA GLY A 133 2.10 0.47 -3.30
C GLY A 133 2.07 1.33 -2.03
N TYR A 134 1.30 0.91 -1.01
CA TYR A 134 1.32 1.57 0.30
C TYR A 134 2.68 1.42 1.01
N GLN A 135 3.30 0.24 0.93
CA GLN A 135 4.67 0.06 1.45
C GLN A 135 5.69 0.92 0.72
N ASN A 136 5.56 1.05 -0.60
CA ASN A 136 6.40 1.92 -1.42
C ASN A 136 6.24 3.40 -1.01
N TRP A 137 5.01 3.82 -0.71
CA TRP A 137 4.74 5.14 -0.14
C TRP A 137 5.48 5.36 1.18
N LEU A 138 5.35 4.43 2.13
CA LEU A 138 6.04 4.53 3.43
C LEU A 138 7.57 4.64 3.26
N ALA A 139 8.13 3.86 2.33
CA ALA A 139 9.55 3.92 2.02
C ALA A 139 9.96 5.25 1.36
N LEU A 140 9.11 5.81 0.49
CA LEU A 140 9.34 7.14 -0.11
C LEU A 140 9.35 8.23 0.96
N GLN A 141 8.34 8.22 1.84
CA GLN A 141 8.24 9.16 2.95
C GLN A 141 9.47 9.08 3.85
N GLN A 142 9.85 7.88 4.30
CA GLN A 142 11.02 7.69 5.15
C GLN A 142 12.32 8.20 4.50
N MET A 143 12.49 7.98 3.19
CA MET A 143 13.66 8.47 2.47
C MET A 143 13.69 10.00 2.41
N VAL A 144 12.55 10.63 2.14
CA VAL A 144 12.44 12.10 2.11
C VAL A 144 12.73 12.69 3.48
N ASP A 145 12.20 12.10 4.55
CA ASP A 145 12.43 12.53 5.94
C ASP A 145 13.93 12.44 6.29
N GLN A 146 14.59 11.31 5.96
CA GLN A 146 16.03 11.14 6.18
C GLN A 146 16.87 12.19 5.45
N ILE A 147 16.52 12.53 4.21
CA ILE A 147 17.25 13.55 3.45
C ILE A 147 16.98 14.94 4.04
N ASN A 148 15.75 15.23 4.45
CA ASN A 148 15.41 16.49 5.11
C ASN A 148 16.17 16.66 6.43
N ASP A 149 16.32 15.60 7.23
CA ASP A 149 17.12 15.61 8.46
C ASP A 149 18.59 15.92 8.17
N GLN A 150 19.16 15.30 7.12
CA GLN A 150 20.53 15.57 6.68
C GLN A 150 20.72 17.01 6.19
N LEU A 151 19.78 17.52 5.39
CA LEU A 151 19.82 18.90 4.90
C LEU A 151 19.67 19.90 6.05
N GLY A 152 18.76 19.64 6.99
CA GLY A 152 18.57 20.44 8.20
C GLY A 152 19.85 20.51 9.05
N ALA A 153 20.55 19.38 9.23
CA ALA A 153 21.83 19.34 9.93
C ALA A 153 22.95 20.16 9.24
N LEU A 154 22.85 20.34 7.92
CA LEU A 154 23.77 21.14 7.11
C LEU A 154 23.32 22.59 6.93
N GLY A 155 22.17 22.98 7.50
CA GLY A 155 21.56 24.29 7.31
C GLY A 155 21.02 24.52 5.89
N GLY A 156 20.86 23.46 5.09
CA GLY A 156 20.32 23.50 3.73
C GLY A 156 18.78 23.57 3.70
N PRO A 157 18.19 23.92 2.54
CA PRO A 157 16.75 23.88 2.34
C PRO A 157 16.23 22.44 2.32
N GLN A 158 15.01 22.19 2.80
CA GLN A 158 14.42 20.84 2.78
C GLN A 158 13.85 20.50 1.40
N LEU A 159 13.80 19.21 1.05
CA LEU A 159 13.21 18.75 -0.20
C LEU A 159 11.71 19.06 -0.26
N THR A 160 11.04 19.04 0.88
CA THR A 160 9.61 19.30 1.00
C THR A 160 9.26 20.78 0.97
N ASP A 161 10.24 21.68 1.16
CA ASP A 161 9.98 23.11 1.14
C ASP A 161 9.43 23.56 -0.23
N SER A 162 8.47 24.47 -0.17
CA SER A 162 7.94 25.19 -1.34
C SER A 162 8.88 26.30 -1.78
N ASP A 163 9.65 26.86 -0.85
CA ASP A 163 10.68 27.86 -1.05
C ASP A 163 12.06 27.20 -0.89
N PRO A 164 12.94 27.22 -1.91
CA PRO A 164 14.27 26.61 -1.83
C PRO A 164 15.26 27.37 -0.92
N SER A 165 14.81 28.35 -0.14
CA SER A 165 15.62 29.08 0.83
C SER A 165 15.97 28.27 2.08
N THR A 166 17.18 28.46 2.59
CA THR A 166 17.63 27.87 3.85
C THR A 166 16.83 28.43 5.04
N PRO A 167 16.81 27.75 6.21
CA PRO A 167 16.20 28.31 7.41
C PRO A 167 16.74 29.69 7.79
N ARG A 168 18.05 29.90 7.60
CA ARG A 168 18.71 31.18 7.88
C ARG A 168 18.29 32.28 6.92
N GLU A 169 18.26 32.00 5.61
CA GLU A 169 17.79 32.98 4.61
C GLU A 169 16.33 33.37 4.86
N ARG A 170 15.48 32.45 5.35
CA ARG A 170 14.10 32.76 5.75
C ARG A 170 14.03 33.68 6.97
N GLU A 171 14.90 33.50 7.95
CA GLU A 171 14.97 34.39 9.12
C GLU A 171 15.47 35.78 8.73
N GLU A 172 16.52 35.85 7.92
CA GLU A 172 17.08 37.11 7.42
C GLU A 172 16.05 37.87 6.56
N ALA A 173 15.33 37.19 5.67
CA ALA A 173 14.26 37.80 4.88
C ALA A 173 13.11 38.33 5.74
N LYS A 174 12.69 37.58 6.77
CA LYS A 174 11.67 38.05 7.73
C LYS A 174 12.13 39.27 8.51
N GLN A 175 13.40 39.32 8.92
CA GLN A 175 13.95 40.49 9.60
C GLN A 175 13.98 41.70 8.67
N GLN A 176 14.43 41.54 7.43
CA GLN A 176 14.44 42.61 6.43
C GLN A 176 13.02 43.12 6.11
N GLU A 177 12.02 42.25 6.07
CA GLU A 177 10.63 42.64 5.86
C GLU A 177 10.08 43.46 7.05
N LEU A 178 10.40 43.05 8.28
CA LEU A 178 10.06 43.81 9.50
C LEU A 178 10.76 45.17 9.54
N GLU A 179 12.04 45.23 9.19
CA GLU A 179 12.83 46.47 9.13
C GLU A 179 12.29 47.42 8.06
N SER A 180 12.05 46.92 6.85
CA SER A 180 11.43 47.68 5.75
C SER A 180 10.05 48.23 6.14
N HIS A 181 9.25 47.44 6.85
CA HIS A 181 7.96 47.87 7.37
C HIS A 181 8.08 48.98 8.43
N GLN A 182 9.04 48.86 9.34
CA GLN A 182 9.32 49.89 10.34
C GLN A 182 9.83 51.19 9.70
N GLU A 183 10.68 51.10 8.67
CA GLU A 183 11.19 52.24 7.93
C GLU A 183 10.08 52.95 7.14
N SER A 184 9.16 52.21 6.53
CA SER A 184 8.02 52.80 5.82
C SER A 184 7.03 53.50 6.77
N ILE A 185 6.76 52.92 7.96
CA ILE A 185 6.07 53.63 9.05
C ILE A 185 6.81 54.92 9.44
N ALA A 186 8.12 54.86 9.65
CA ALA A 186 8.93 55.99 10.12
C ALA A 186 9.03 57.13 9.08
N GLN A 187 9.05 56.79 7.79
CA GLN A 187 9.10 57.75 6.68
C GLN A 187 7.70 58.25 6.24
N GLY A 188 6.63 57.77 6.88
CA GLY A 188 5.26 58.24 6.62
C GLY A 188 4.63 57.71 5.33
N TYR A 189 5.15 56.62 4.78
CA TYR A 189 4.56 55.93 3.63
C TYR A 189 3.59 54.86 4.14
N TRP A 190 2.30 55.19 4.16
CA TRP A 190 1.16 54.28 4.34
C TRP A 190 0.06 54.62 3.35
#